data_AF-A0AAW1CKB9-F1
#
_entry.id   AF-A0AAW1CKB9-F1
#
_cell.length_a   1.000
_cell.length_b   1.000
_cell.length_c   1.000
_cell.angle_alpha   90.00
_cell.angle_beta   90.00
_cell.angle_gamma   90.00
#
_symmetry.space_group_name_H-M   'P 1'
#
loop_
_entity.id
_entity.type
_entity.pdbx_description
1 polymer ?
#
loop_
_entity_poly.entity_id
_entity_poly.type
_entity_poly.pdbx_seq_one_letter_code
_entity_poly.pdbx_strand_id
1 'polypeptide(L)'
;MAKNFAENYVLLIPYFLGVYLYFYFSNEELTLLQKIFFKCFPIISLIGFLYLKKSECADEYKCKNLILNGLILSCMGDIFLLIPNLFIPGMVAFALAHFSYINAHGFQFMDIKYGFLLYAMCILLLYILMPGLNGILIYAVPIYSFILATMVWCSLTVMNRCKTDSWWISMLTGVGGILWMISDAVLAFDKFIYSIPYQNVLIMVTYYLGQFGLTMSSFISWKKYDVDKMK
;
A
#
# COMPACT_ATOMS: atom_id res chain seq x y z
N MET A 1 -5.81 28.77 4.34
CA MET A 1 -5.07 27.67 3.70
C MET A 1 -4.02 27.05 4.64
N ALA A 2 -3.07 27.81 5.20
CA ALA A 2 -2.06 27.26 6.14
C ALA A 2 -2.60 26.71 7.47
N LYS A 3 -3.68 27.31 8.04
CA LYS A 3 -4.31 26.82 9.29
C LYS A 3 -4.92 25.42 9.15
N ASN A 4 -5.66 25.17 8.06
CA ASN A 4 -6.21 23.85 7.75
C ASN A 4 -5.13 22.80 7.46
N PHE A 5 -3.96 23.23 6.97
CA PHE A 5 -2.88 22.33 6.62
C PHE A 5 -2.28 21.70 7.87
N ALA A 6 -1.89 22.49 8.88
CA ALA A 6 -1.34 21.99 10.14
C ALA A 6 -2.33 21.13 10.93
N GLU A 7 -3.61 21.51 10.97
CA GLU A 7 -4.67 20.75 11.65
C GLU A 7 -4.83 19.33 11.08
N ASN A 8 -4.68 19.16 9.76
CA ASN A 8 -4.78 17.84 9.14
C ASN A 8 -3.62 16.90 9.55
N TYR A 9 -2.38 17.38 9.70
CA TYR A 9 -1.26 16.49 10.05
C TYR A 9 -1.26 16.06 11.52
N VAL A 10 -1.89 16.81 12.43
CA VAL A 10 -2.09 16.39 13.83
C VAL A 10 -2.88 15.08 13.90
N LEU A 11 -3.78 14.86 12.94
CA LEU A 11 -4.56 13.61 12.83
C LEU A 11 -3.71 12.39 12.44
N LEU A 12 -2.44 12.56 12.07
CA LEU A 12 -1.49 11.46 11.82
C LEU A 12 -0.74 11.02 13.08
N ILE A 13 -0.82 11.76 14.20
CA ILE A 13 -0.18 11.37 15.46
C ILE A 13 -0.58 9.95 15.88
N PRO A 14 -1.88 9.54 15.83
CA PRO A 14 -2.26 8.17 16.16
C PRO A 14 -1.61 7.12 15.25
N TYR A 15 -1.38 7.42 13.97
CA TYR A 15 -0.69 6.50 13.07
C TYR A 15 0.76 6.26 13.51
N PHE A 16 1.54 7.33 13.74
CA PHE A 16 2.92 7.19 14.18
C PHE A 16 3.05 6.55 15.57
N LEU A 17 2.15 6.90 16.49
CA LEU A 17 2.06 6.24 17.79
C LEU A 17 1.74 4.75 17.62
N GLY A 18 0.81 4.41 16.72
CA GLY A 18 0.48 3.04 16.37
C GLY A 18 1.66 2.24 15.87
N VAL A 19 2.44 2.80 14.94
CA VAL A 19 3.64 2.16 14.39
C VAL A 19 4.66 1.92 15.50
N TYR A 20 4.88 2.92 16.35
CA TYR A 20 5.76 2.78 17.52
C TYR A 20 5.27 1.65 18.46
N LEU A 21 3.99 1.65 18.83
CA LEU A 21 3.40 0.64 19.71
C LEU A 21 3.50 -0.77 19.10
N TYR A 22 3.30 -0.92 17.79
CA TYR A 22 3.47 -2.19 17.09
C TYR A 22 4.86 -2.78 17.32
N PHE A 23 5.92 -2.00 17.06
CA PHE A 23 7.31 -2.46 17.22
C PHE A 23 7.76 -2.57 18.68
N TYR A 24 7.19 -1.77 19.58
CA TYR A 24 7.47 -1.87 21.00
C TYR A 24 6.96 -3.21 21.56
N PHE A 25 5.71 -3.56 21.25
CA PHE A 25 5.07 -4.79 21.75
C PHE A 25 5.33 -6.03 20.88
N SER A 26 5.96 -5.90 19.70
CA SER A 26 6.18 -7.04 18.79
C SER A 26 7.07 -8.15 19.36
N ASN A 27 7.87 -7.83 20.39
CA ASN A 27 8.77 -8.77 21.06
C ASN A 27 8.11 -9.50 22.25
N GLU A 28 6.87 -9.17 22.60
CA GLU A 28 6.15 -9.80 23.70
C GLU A 28 5.30 -11.00 23.24
N GLU A 29 5.05 -11.95 24.14
CA GLU A 29 4.11 -13.04 23.91
C GLU A 29 2.66 -12.55 23.98
N LEU A 30 2.20 -11.98 22.86
CA LEU A 30 0.85 -11.42 22.73
C LEU A 30 -0.20 -12.49 22.37
N THR A 31 -1.41 -12.34 22.93
CA THR A 31 -2.61 -13.06 22.49
C THR A 31 -2.98 -12.69 21.04
N LEU A 32 -3.75 -13.52 20.35
CA LEU A 32 -4.21 -13.24 18.97
C LEU A 32 -4.94 -11.90 18.88
N LEU A 33 -5.82 -11.58 19.84
CA LEU A 33 -6.56 -10.32 19.87
C LEU A 33 -5.62 -9.11 20.00
N GLN A 34 -4.61 -9.20 20.86
CA GLN A 34 -3.60 -8.14 20.99
C GLN A 34 -2.76 -7.97 19.72
N LYS A 35 -2.35 -9.08 19.08
CA LYS A 35 -1.64 -9.04 17.79
C LYS A 35 -2.45 -8.33 16.71
N ILE A 36 -3.74 -8.66 16.59
CA ILE A 36 -4.66 -7.99 15.68
C ILE A 36 -4.75 -6.51 16.01
N PHE A 37 -4.97 -6.16 17.29
CA PHE A 37 -5.08 -4.78 17.73
C PHE A 37 -3.84 -3.96 17.32
N PHE A 38 -2.64 -4.37 17.75
CA PHE A 38 -1.42 -3.61 17.45
C PHE A 38 -1.08 -3.57 15.97
N LYS A 39 -1.33 -4.67 15.22
CA LYS A 39 -1.03 -4.72 13.78
C LYS A 39 -1.98 -3.82 12.97
N CYS A 40 -3.25 -3.78 13.30
CA CYS A 40 -4.26 -3.02 12.57
C CYS A 40 -4.36 -1.55 13.00
N PHE A 41 -3.93 -1.20 14.21
CA PHE A 41 -4.09 0.15 14.77
C PHE A 41 -3.49 1.26 13.88
N PRO A 42 -2.29 1.11 13.27
CA PRO A 42 -1.77 2.11 12.32
C PRO A 42 -2.70 2.31 11.12
N ILE A 43 -3.19 1.22 10.52
CA ILE A 43 -4.07 1.28 9.35
C ILE A 43 -5.42 1.91 9.69
N ILE A 44 -6.00 1.54 10.84
CA ILE A 44 -7.23 2.16 11.38
C ILE A 44 -7.03 3.66 11.61
N SER A 45 -5.85 4.06 12.07
CA SER A 45 -5.51 5.47 12.24
C SER A 45 -5.48 6.24 10.92
N LEU A 46 -4.93 5.64 9.84
CA LEU A 46 -4.97 6.22 8.49
C LEU A 46 -6.40 6.30 7.94
N ILE A 47 -7.24 5.29 8.22
CA ILE A 47 -8.67 5.31 7.88
C ILE A 47 -9.36 6.48 8.59
N GLY A 48 -9.17 6.63 9.90
CA GLY A 48 -9.72 7.72 10.70
C GLY A 48 -9.27 9.10 10.19
N PHE A 49 -7.98 9.23 9.85
CA PHE A 49 -7.41 10.42 9.24
C PHE A 49 -8.15 10.80 7.93
N LEU A 50 -8.34 9.86 7.00
CA LEU A 50 -9.03 10.13 5.74
C LEU A 50 -10.53 10.42 5.91
N TYR A 51 -11.19 9.80 6.89
CA TYR A 51 -12.59 10.08 7.20
C TYR A 51 -12.79 11.53 7.67
N LEU A 52 -11.88 12.04 8.51
CA LEU A 52 -11.94 13.40 9.04
C LEU A 52 -11.44 14.45 8.05
N LYS A 53 -10.59 14.05 7.10
CA LYS A 53 -10.10 14.91 6.03
C LYS A 53 -11.26 15.39 5.12
N LYS A 54 -11.41 16.72 5.05
CA LYS A 54 -12.27 17.38 4.07
C LYS A 54 -11.62 17.38 2.69
N SER A 55 -12.40 17.14 1.65
CA SER A 55 -11.96 17.21 0.25
C SER A 55 -12.34 18.58 -0.31
N GLU A 56 -11.43 19.24 -1.01
CA GLU A 56 -11.64 20.57 -1.60
C GLU A 56 -12.23 20.47 -3.02
N CYS A 57 -12.00 19.35 -3.72
CA CYS A 57 -12.56 19.12 -5.06
C CYS A 57 -13.08 17.68 -5.27
N ALA A 58 -13.84 17.48 -6.35
CA ALA A 58 -14.48 16.19 -6.66
C ALA A 58 -13.47 15.05 -6.93
N ASP A 59 -12.33 15.36 -7.56
CA ASP A 59 -11.31 14.34 -7.87
C ASP A 59 -10.57 13.90 -6.61
N GLU A 60 -10.29 14.83 -5.71
CA GLU A 60 -9.72 14.55 -4.40
C GLU A 60 -10.67 13.69 -3.57
N TYR A 61 -11.98 13.96 -3.63
CA TYR A 61 -13.01 13.14 -2.99
C TYR A 61 -13.04 11.70 -3.54
N LYS A 62 -13.01 11.55 -4.87
CA LYS A 62 -12.96 10.24 -5.54
C LYS A 62 -11.70 9.46 -5.15
N CYS A 63 -10.53 10.08 -5.26
CA CYS A 63 -9.25 9.46 -4.89
C CYS A 63 -9.28 9.03 -3.41
N LYS A 64 -9.67 9.94 -2.50
CA LYS A 64 -9.79 9.67 -1.06
C LYS A 64 -10.64 8.42 -0.77
N ASN A 65 -11.82 8.31 -1.37
CA ASN A 65 -12.71 7.18 -1.10
C ASN A 65 -12.15 5.84 -1.62
N LEU A 66 -11.43 5.86 -2.75
CA LEU A 66 -10.76 4.67 -3.26
C LEU A 66 -9.58 4.27 -2.36
N ILE A 67 -8.76 5.24 -1.90
CA ILE A 67 -7.70 4.96 -0.92
C ILE A 67 -8.29 4.39 0.37
N LEU A 68 -9.38 4.98 0.88
CA LEU A 68 -10.06 4.53 2.10
C LEU A 68 -10.56 3.08 1.97
N ASN A 69 -11.18 2.73 0.84
CA ASN A 69 -11.57 1.35 0.54
C ASN A 69 -10.35 0.41 0.53
N GLY A 70 -9.23 0.85 -0.04
CA GLY A 70 -7.98 0.10 -0.05
C GLY A 70 -7.44 -0.15 1.36
N LEU A 71 -7.47 0.86 2.24
CA LEU A 71 -7.03 0.75 3.62
C LEU A 71 -7.92 -0.21 4.43
N ILE A 72 -9.25 -0.15 4.25
CA ILE A 72 -10.18 -1.09 4.91
C ILE A 72 -9.86 -2.53 4.49
N LEU A 73 -9.71 -2.77 3.19
CA LEU A 73 -9.36 -4.09 2.64
C LEU A 73 -7.99 -4.56 3.13
N SER A 74 -7.02 -3.65 3.24
CA SER A 74 -5.70 -3.96 3.80
C SER A 74 -5.78 -4.35 5.27
N CYS A 75 -6.58 -3.63 6.06
CA CYS A 75 -6.82 -3.95 7.47
C CYS A 75 -7.47 -5.34 7.61
N MET A 76 -8.40 -5.70 6.74
CA MET A 76 -8.98 -7.05 6.69
C MET A 76 -7.92 -8.10 6.32
N GLY A 77 -7.06 -7.79 5.35
CA GLY A 77 -5.91 -8.62 4.98
C GLY A 77 -4.98 -8.88 6.16
N ASP A 78 -4.67 -7.84 6.94
CA ASP A 78 -3.83 -7.94 8.14
C ASP A 78 -4.40 -8.90 9.18
N ILE A 79 -5.73 -8.85 9.39
CA ILE A 79 -6.45 -9.77 10.29
C ILE A 79 -6.34 -11.20 9.78
N PHE A 80 -6.65 -11.43 8.50
CA PHE A 80 -6.64 -12.77 7.91
C PHE A 80 -5.25 -13.41 7.90
N LEU A 81 -4.17 -12.63 7.69
CA LEU A 81 -2.81 -13.15 7.76
C LEU A 81 -2.41 -13.65 9.16
N LEU A 82 -3.04 -13.16 10.23
CA LEU A 82 -2.74 -13.60 11.60
C LEU A 82 -3.50 -14.88 12.00
N ILE A 83 -4.56 -15.24 11.27
CA ILE A 83 -5.40 -16.39 11.59
C ILE A 83 -4.90 -17.62 10.79
N PRO A 84 -4.72 -18.79 11.45
CA PRO A 84 -4.32 -20.00 10.75
C PRO A 84 -5.26 -20.33 9.58
N ASN A 85 -4.69 -20.79 8.46
CA ASN A 85 -5.40 -21.17 7.24
C ASN A 85 -6.12 -20.04 6.47
N LEU A 86 -6.05 -18.77 6.91
CA LEU A 86 -6.66 -17.62 6.21
C LEU A 86 -5.66 -16.82 5.35
N PHE A 87 -4.52 -17.40 5.00
CA PHE A 87 -3.53 -16.76 4.12
C PHE A 87 -4.12 -16.36 2.76
N ILE A 88 -4.86 -17.27 2.11
CA ILE A 88 -5.47 -17.00 0.79
C ILE A 88 -6.54 -15.89 0.88
N PRO A 89 -7.51 -15.93 1.82
CA PRO A 89 -8.39 -14.80 2.07
C PRO A 89 -7.67 -13.47 2.32
N GLY A 90 -6.57 -13.48 3.07
CA GLY A 90 -5.73 -12.31 3.29
C GLY A 90 -5.13 -11.77 2.00
N MET A 91 -4.53 -12.64 1.18
CA MET A 91 -4.00 -12.29 -0.13
C MET A 91 -5.09 -11.73 -1.07
N VAL A 92 -6.30 -12.29 -1.05
CA VAL A 92 -7.43 -11.74 -1.83
C VAL A 92 -7.82 -10.35 -1.34
N ALA A 93 -7.88 -10.13 -0.02
CA ALA A 93 -8.18 -8.81 0.54
C ALA A 93 -7.13 -7.77 0.12
N PHE A 94 -5.85 -8.09 0.16
CA PHE A 94 -4.79 -7.21 -0.35
C PHE A 94 -4.86 -7.00 -1.87
N ALA A 95 -5.20 -8.02 -2.65
CA ALA A 95 -5.41 -7.85 -4.10
C ALA A 95 -6.52 -6.86 -4.41
N LEU A 96 -7.64 -6.93 -3.67
CA LEU A 96 -8.74 -5.97 -3.79
C LEU A 96 -8.30 -4.56 -3.34
N ALA A 97 -7.45 -4.46 -2.31
CA ALA A 97 -6.86 -3.19 -1.92
C ALA A 97 -6.02 -2.58 -3.04
N HIS A 98 -5.17 -3.38 -3.70
CA HIS A 98 -4.38 -2.97 -4.87
C HIS A 98 -5.25 -2.48 -6.01
N PHE A 99 -6.35 -3.17 -6.33
CA PHE A 99 -7.32 -2.67 -7.31
C PHE A 99 -7.91 -1.31 -6.93
N SER A 100 -8.21 -1.10 -5.64
CA SER A 100 -8.66 0.20 -5.14
C SER A 100 -7.63 1.30 -5.41
N TYR A 101 -6.35 1.03 -5.14
CA TYR A 101 -5.27 2.01 -5.37
C TYR A 101 -4.99 2.24 -6.85
N ILE A 102 -5.02 1.21 -7.69
CA ILE A 102 -4.94 1.32 -9.16
C ILE A 102 -6.03 2.28 -9.66
N ASN A 103 -7.27 2.11 -9.20
CA ASN A 103 -8.37 2.99 -9.56
C ASN A 103 -8.20 4.42 -9.02
N ALA A 104 -7.57 4.59 -7.86
CA ALA A 104 -7.33 5.89 -7.24
C ALA A 104 -6.26 6.71 -7.98
N HIS A 105 -5.22 6.05 -8.48
CA HIS A 105 -4.10 6.67 -9.21
C HIS A 105 -4.37 6.73 -10.73
N GLY A 106 -5.29 5.90 -11.20
CA GLY A 106 -5.66 5.78 -12.60
C GLY A 106 -4.65 4.97 -13.41
N PHE A 107 -5.15 4.37 -14.49
CA PHE A 107 -4.32 3.68 -15.46
C PHE A 107 -3.99 4.64 -16.61
N GLN A 108 -2.77 5.15 -16.65
CA GLN A 108 -2.32 5.97 -17.78
C GLN A 108 -1.02 5.38 -18.31
N PHE A 109 -1.04 5.00 -19.59
CA PHE A 109 0.09 4.39 -20.32
C PHE A 109 1.33 5.28 -20.44
N MET A 110 1.39 6.44 -19.78
CA MET A 110 2.35 7.50 -20.08
C MET A 110 3.81 7.16 -19.73
N ASP A 111 4.10 6.02 -19.11
CA ASP A 111 5.47 5.52 -19.01
C ASP A 111 5.54 3.98 -19.03
N ILE A 112 5.35 3.39 -20.21
CA ILE A 112 5.47 1.93 -20.46
C ILE A 112 6.81 1.36 -19.96
N LYS A 113 7.87 2.18 -19.94
CA LYS A 113 9.22 1.78 -19.48
C LYS A 113 9.22 1.27 -18.03
N TYR A 114 8.52 1.95 -17.12
CA TYR A 114 8.44 1.50 -15.71
C TYR A 114 7.61 0.23 -15.59
N GLY A 115 6.50 0.14 -16.34
CA GLY A 115 5.69 -1.08 -16.41
C GLY A 115 6.50 -2.28 -16.88
N PHE A 116 7.25 -2.14 -17.98
CA PHE A 116 8.11 -3.20 -18.51
C PHE A 116 9.16 -3.65 -17.49
N LEU A 117 9.86 -2.69 -16.85
CA LEU A 117 10.86 -3.01 -15.83
C LEU A 117 10.24 -3.76 -14.64
N LEU A 118 9.10 -3.27 -14.12
CA LEU A 118 8.41 -3.89 -12.99
C LEU A 118 7.93 -5.29 -13.32
N TYR A 119 7.30 -5.51 -14.48
CA TYR A 119 6.86 -6.84 -14.87
C TYR A 119 8.03 -7.79 -15.11
N ALA A 120 9.14 -7.32 -15.69
CA ALA A 120 10.35 -8.13 -15.84
C ALA A 120 10.91 -8.55 -14.47
N MET A 121 10.98 -7.63 -13.50
CA MET A 121 11.37 -7.93 -12.13
C MET A 121 10.41 -8.91 -11.45
N CYS A 122 9.10 -8.74 -11.64
CA CYS A 122 8.09 -9.66 -11.11
C CYS A 122 8.20 -11.05 -11.74
N ILE A 123 8.46 -11.18 -13.03
CA ILE A 123 8.68 -12.48 -13.69
C ILE A 123 9.92 -13.16 -13.12
N LEU A 124 11.02 -12.43 -12.93
CA LEU A 124 12.23 -12.97 -12.33
C LEU A 124 11.98 -13.45 -10.89
N LEU A 125 11.26 -12.65 -10.10
CA LEU A 125 10.93 -13.00 -8.71
C LEU A 125 9.97 -14.20 -8.65
N LEU A 126 8.97 -14.26 -9.54
CA LEU A 126 8.10 -15.42 -9.67
C LEU A 126 8.88 -16.67 -10.06
N TYR A 127 9.84 -16.59 -10.98
CA TYR A 127 10.68 -17.73 -11.35
C TYR A 127 11.41 -18.31 -10.13
N ILE A 128 11.88 -17.46 -9.22
CA ILE A 128 12.50 -17.87 -7.95
C ILE A 128 11.47 -18.47 -6.99
N LEU A 129 10.26 -17.90 -6.91
CA LEU A 129 9.21 -18.35 -5.98
C LEU A 129 8.54 -19.67 -6.40
N MET A 130 8.39 -19.92 -7.70
CA MET A 130 7.60 -21.03 -8.26
C MET A 130 7.89 -22.41 -7.65
N PRO A 131 9.15 -22.83 -7.42
CA PRO A 131 9.45 -24.12 -6.81
C PRO A 131 8.90 -24.30 -5.39
N GLY A 132 8.68 -23.19 -4.66
CA GLY A 132 8.12 -23.19 -3.30
C GLY A 132 6.59 -23.16 -3.23
N LEU A 133 5.92 -22.92 -4.36
CA LEU A 133 4.47 -22.80 -4.43
C LEU A 133 3.82 -24.18 -4.61
N ASN A 134 2.71 -24.40 -3.90
CA ASN A 134 1.96 -25.65 -3.94
C ASN A 134 0.44 -25.40 -4.07
N GLY A 135 -0.26 -26.34 -4.71
CA GLY A 135 -1.72 -26.28 -4.86
C GLY A 135 -2.20 -25.00 -5.56
N ILE A 136 -3.23 -24.36 -4.99
CA ILE A 136 -3.84 -23.15 -5.57
C ILE A 136 -2.89 -21.94 -5.65
N LEU A 137 -1.84 -21.92 -4.82
CA LEU A 137 -0.89 -20.81 -4.77
C LEU A 137 -0.04 -20.68 -6.05
N ILE A 138 0.13 -21.78 -6.80
CA ILE A 138 0.81 -21.79 -8.10
C ILE A 138 0.14 -20.81 -9.08
N TYR A 139 -1.17 -20.64 -8.99
CA TYR A 139 -1.93 -19.71 -9.84
C TYR A 139 -2.19 -18.38 -9.15
N ALA A 140 -2.49 -18.40 -7.85
CA ALA A 140 -2.88 -17.21 -7.13
C ALA A 140 -1.72 -16.21 -6.95
N VAL A 141 -0.48 -16.68 -6.72
CA VAL A 141 0.69 -15.80 -6.52
C VAL A 141 1.07 -15.04 -7.79
N PRO A 142 1.14 -15.65 -9.00
CA PRO A 142 1.33 -14.90 -10.24
C PRO A 142 0.26 -13.84 -10.50
N ILE A 143 -1.03 -14.17 -10.30
CA ILE A 143 -2.14 -13.22 -10.48
C ILE A 143 -2.01 -12.06 -9.50
N TYR A 144 -1.76 -12.35 -8.21
CA TYR A 144 -1.53 -11.34 -7.19
C TYR A 144 -0.34 -10.44 -7.55
N SER A 145 0.78 -11.04 -7.96
CA SER A 145 2.02 -10.31 -8.29
C SER A 145 1.82 -9.37 -9.49
N PHE A 146 1.02 -9.79 -10.48
CA PHE A 146 0.66 -8.93 -11.61
C PHE A 146 -0.16 -7.70 -11.17
N ILE A 147 -1.15 -7.91 -10.30
CA ILE A 147 -1.96 -6.81 -9.74
C ILE A 147 -1.09 -5.87 -8.92
N LEU A 148 -0.22 -6.40 -8.06
CA LEU A 148 0.73 -5.62 -7.25
C LEU A 148 1.67 -4.79 -8.16
N ALA A 149 2.27 -5.40 -9.18
CA ALA A 149 3.13 -4.71 -10.14
C ALA A 149 2.39 -3.58 -10.87
N THR A 150 1.13 -3.81 -11.22
CA THR A 150 0.25 -2.79 -11.82
C THR A 150 0.02 -1.62 -10.86
N MET A 151 -0.24 -1.91 -9.58
CA MET A 151 -0.44 -0.89 -8.55
C MET A 151 0.82 -0.02 -8.37
N VAL A 152 2.01 -0.65 -8.30
CA VAL A 152 3.27 0.09 -8.22
C VAL A 152 3.54 0.90 -9.48
N TRP A 153 3.23 0.35 -10.66
CA TRP A 153 3.36 1.12 -11.89
C TRP A 153 2.46 2.36 -11.85
N CYS A 154 1.19 2.21 -11.48
CA CYS A 154 0.26 3.32 -11.30
C CYS A 154 0.81 4.34 -10.29
N SER A 155 1.33 3.93 -9.13
CA SER A 155 1.89 4.85 -8.13
C SER A 155 3.10 5.63 -8.65
N LEU A 156 3.97 5.00 -9.45
CA LEU A 156 5.11 5.64 -10.10
C LEU A 156 4.71 6.60 -11.23
N THR A 157 3.60 6.33 -11.93
CA THR A 157 3.09 7.33 -12.90
C THR A 157 2.59 8.60 -12.21
N VAL A 158 2.05 8.50 -10.98
CA VAL A 158 1.68 9.68 -10.17
C VAL A 158 2.91 10.55 -9.90
N MET A 159 4.01 9.92 -9.51
CA MET A 159 5.31 10.53 -9.23
C MET A 159 5.82 11.36 -10.42
N ASN A 160 5.65 10.87 -11.65
CA ASN A 160 6.10 11.59 -12.85
C ASN A 160 5.14 12.68 -13.33
N ARG A 161 3.85 12.56 -13.04
CA ARG A 161 2.81 13.50 -13.52
C ARG A 161 2.75 14.78 -12.68
N CYS A 162 2.86 14.65 -11.37
CA CYS A 162 2.65 15.76 -10.44
C CYS A 162 4.00 16.36 -10.01
N LYS A 163 4.62 17.18 -10.87
CA LYS A 163 5.99 17.72 -10.68
C LYS A 163 6.09 19.12 -10.06
N THR A 164 4.98 19.84 -9.90
CA THR A 164 4.97 21.23 -9.42
C THR A 164 4.33 21.35 -8.04
N ASP A 165 3.01 21.57 -7.97
CA ASP A 165 2.30 21.94 -6.73
C ASP A 165 2.24 20.81 -5.69
N SER A 166 2.47 19.55 -6.10
CA SER A 166 2.33 18.37 -5.24
C SER A 166 3.48 17.38 -5.39
N TRP A 167 4.67 17.86 -5.78
CA TRP A 167 5.83 16.99 -6.06
C TRP A 167 6.24 16.09 -4.90
N TRP A 168 6.31 16.63 -3.68
CA TRP A 168 6.68 15.85 -2.49
C TRP A 168 5.68 14.72 -2.22
N ILE A 169 4.38 14.99 -2.39
CA ILE A 169 3.31 14.00 -2.18
C ILE A 169 3.33 12.94 -3.30
N SER A 170 3.62 13.32 -4.53
CA SER A 170 3.72 12.39 -5.66
C SER A 170 4.94 11.47 -5.53
N MET A 171 6.08 11.99 -5.06
CA MET A 171 7.25 11.19 -4.68
C MET A 171 6.91 10.19 -3.56
N LEU A 172 6.25 10.65 -2.49
CA LEU A 172 5.81 9.76 -1.41
C LEU A 172 4.88 8.65 -1.91
N THR A 173 4.00 8.96 -2.86
CA THR A 173 3.08 7.97 -3.47
C THR A 173 3.85 6.91 -4.24
N GLY A 174 4.79 7.31 -5.10
CA GLY A 174 5.63 6.40 -5.89
C GLY A 174 6.51 5.51 -5.00
N VAL A 175 7.24 6.12 -4.06
CA VAL A 175 8.08 5.40 -3.08
C VAL A 175 7.22 4.49 -2.21
N GLY A 176 6.03 4.91 -1.82
CA GLY A 176 5.10 4.09 -1.04
C GLY A 176 4.69 2.81 -1.75
N GLY A 177 4.40 2.89 -3.06
CA GLY A 177 4.12 1.70 -3.87
C GLY A 177 5.31 0.74 -3.94
N ILE A 178 6.52 1.26 -4.15
CA ILE A 178 7.75 0.43 -4.13
C ILE A 178 7.93 -0.26 -2.78
N LEU A 179 7.77 0.48 -1.67
CA LEU A 179 7.91 -0.07 -0.32
C LEU A 179 6.88 -1.18 -0.04
N TRP A 180 5.64 -1.04 -0.53
CA TRP A 180 4.67 -2.13 -0.43
C TRP A 180 5.13 -3.36 -1.21
N MET A 181 5.58 -3.20 -2.46
CA MET A 181 6.09 -4.34 -3.23
C MET A 181 7.29 -5.01 -2.55
N ILE A 182 8.15 -4.25 -1.87
CA ILE A 182 9.24 -4.82 -1.06
C ILE A 182 8.68 -5.62 0.13
N SER A 183 7.69 -5.09 0.85
CA SER A 183 6.99 -5.80 1.93
C SER A 183 6.47 -7.16 1.46
N ASP A 184 5.75 -7.18 0.34
CA ASP A 184 5.14 -8.40 -0.20
C ASP A 184 6.17 -9.37 -0.75
N ALA A 185 7.26 -8.86 -1.34
CA ALA A 185 8.38 -9.70 -1.75
C ALA A 185 9.03 -10.40 -0.54
N VAL A 186 9.33 -9.66 0.54
CA VAL A 186 9.91 -10.26 1.75
C VAL A 186 8.95 -11.28 2.37
N LEU A 187 7.64 -10.97 2.44
CA LEU A 187 6.61 -11.88 2.91
C LEU A 187 6.58 -13.18 2.07
N ALA A 188 6.62 -13.07 0.74
CA ALA A 188 6.59 -14.22 -0.16
C ALA A 188 7.85 -15.07 -0.05
N PHE A 189 9.03 -14.45 0.05
CA PHE A 189 10.28 -15.18 0.24
C PHE A 189 10.33 -15.94 1.57
N ASP A 190 9.95 -15.30 2.68
CA ASP A 190 9.88 -15.97 3.98
C ASP A 190 8.90 -17.15 3.95
N LYS A 191 7.75 -16.95 3.30
CA LYS A 191 6.66 -17.93 3.29
C LYS A 191 6.94 -19.14 2.42
N PHE A 192 7.58 -18.95 1.25
CA PHE A 192 7.65 -19.98 0.21
C PHE A 192 9.05 -20.53 -0.04
N ILE A 193 10.12 -19.87 0.41
CA ILE A 193 11.49 -20.32 0.10
C ILE A 193 12.24 -20.70 1.38
N TYR A 194 12.54 -19.74 2.24
CA TYR A 194 13.24 -19.99 3.50
C TYR A 194 12.94 -18.87 4.51
N SER A 195 13.02 -19.17 5.80
CA SER A 195 12.73 -18.16 6.82
C SER A 195 13.79 -17.05 6.84
N ILE A 196 13.34 -15.80 6.69
CA ILE A 196 14.20 -14.62 6.68
C ILE A 196 14.39 -14.12 8.12
N PRO A 197 15.63 -13.93 8.59
CA PRO A 197 15.90 -13.29 9.87
C PRO A 197 15.26 -11.90 9.94
N TYR A 198 14.60 -11.60 11.07
CA TYR A 198 13.91 -10.31 11.29
C TYR A 198 12.82 -9.98 10.25
N GLN A 199 12.26 -10.98 9.57
CA GLN A 199 11.23 -10.80 8.54
C GLN A 199 10.07 -9.88 8.96
N ASN A 200 9.57 -10.03 10.20
CA ASN A 200 8.46 -9.22 10.71
C ASN A 200 8.80 -7.73 10.69
N VAL A 201 10.05 -7.36 11.02
CA VAL A 201 10.47 -5.95 11.00
C VAL A 201 10.56 -5.44 9.57
N LEU A 202 11.21 -6.20 8.69
CA LEU A 202 11.39 -5.83 7.28
C LEU A 202 10.04 -5.63 6.56
N ILE A 203 9.12 -6.57 6.75
CA ILE A 203 7.76 -6.52 6.19
C ILE A 203 7.04 -5.30 6.73
N MET A 204 6.98 -5.14 8.06
CA MET A 204 6.07 -4.16 8.66
C MET A 204 6.57 -2.72 8.52
N VAL A 205 7.89 -2.48 8.51
CA VAL A 205 8.44 -1.14 8.23
C VAL A 205 8.08 -0.73 6.81
N THR A 206 8.35 -1.60 5.83
CA THR A 206 8.10 -1.30 4.42
C THR A 206 6.60 -1.22 4.13
N TYR A 207 5.78 -2.07 4.75
CA TYR A 207 4.33 -2.03 4.68
C TYR A 207 3.74 -0.72 5.22
N TYR A 208 4.07 -0.34 6.46
CA TYR A 208 3.48 0.85 7.07
C TYR A 208 3.90 2.12 6.34
N LEU A 209 5.17 2.24 5.94
CA LEU A 209 5.63 3.36 5.13
C LEU A 209 4.97 3.36 3.74
N GLY A 210 4.76 2.18 3.16
CA GLY A 210 4.03 2.02 1.90
C GLY A 210 2.59 2.54 1.97
N GLN A 211 1.85 2.07 2.97
CA GLN A 211 0.47 2.49 3.25
C GLN A 211 0.36 3.99 3.51
N PHE A 212 1.31 4.56 4.26
CA PHE A 212 1.38 6.00 4.48
C PHE A 212 1.58 6.77 3.18
N GLY A 213 2.57 6.37 2.36
CA GLY A 213 2.85 7.02 1.07
C GLY A 213 1.65 7.01 0.12
N LEU A 214 0.98 5.86 -0.02
CA LEU A 214 -0.23 5.75 -0.84
C LEU A 214 -1.40 6.54 -0.24
N THR A 215 -1.52 6.63 1.08
CA THR A 215 -2.55 7.43 1.76
C THR A 215 -2.43 8.92 1.43
N MET A 216 -1.19 9.42 1.36
CA MET A 216 -0.92 10.82 1.04
C MET A 216 -1.35 11.21 -0.38
N SER A 217 -1.50 10.26 -1.31
CA SER A 217 -2.00 10.56 -2.67
C SER A 217 -3.41 11.18 -2.65
N SER A 218 -4.17 11.00 -1.57
CA SER A 218 -5.50 11.61 -1.37
C SER A 218 -5.49 13.13 -1.27
N PHE A 219 -4.32 13.77 -1.19
CA PHE A 219 -4.14 15.23 -1.23
C PHE A 219 -3.82 15.77 -2.64
N ILE A 220 -3.66 14.90 -3.63
CA ILE A 220 -3.36 15.31 -5.00
C ILE A 220 -4.66 15.75 -5.69
N SER A 221 -4.68 16.99 -6.20
CA SER A 221 -5.78 17.52 -7.00
C SER A 221 -5.57 17.19 -8.48
N TRP A 222 -6.21 16.12 -8.96
CA TRP A 222 -6.02 15.59 -10.32
C TRP A 222 -6.52 16.53 -11.43
N LYS A 223 -7.50 17.39 -11.14
CA LYS A 223 -8.13 18.32 -12.10
C LYS A 223 -7.18 19.33 -12.74
N LYS A 224 -6.12 19.74 -12.02
CA LYS A 224 -5.12 20.67 -12.56
C LYS A 224 -4.24 20.04 -13.65
N TYR A 225 -4.15 18.72 -13.70
CA TYR A 225 -3.13 18.01 -14.48
C TYR A 225 -3.66 17.35 -15.77
N ASP A 226 -4.98 17.27 -15.97
CA ASP A 226 -5.55 16.90 -17.28
C ASP A 226 -5.63 18.10 -18.24
N VAL A 227 -5.50 19.33 -17.75
CA VAL A 227 -5.53 20.56 -18.57
C VAL A 227 -4.21 20.76 -19.34
N ASP A 228 -3.07 20.36 -18.76
CA ASP A 228 -1.76 20.42 -19.42
C ASP A 228 -1.59 19.35 -20.52
N LYS A 229 -2.52 18.38 -20.65
CA LYS A 229 -2.59 17.46 -21.80
C LYS A 229 -3.27 18.03 -23.03
N MET A 230 -3.94 19.18 -22.89
CA MET A 230 -4.64 19.86 -23.99
C MET A 230 -3.80 21.00 -24.61
N LYS A 231 -2.52 21.09 -24.26
CA LYS A 231 -1.53 21.97 -24.88
C LYS A 231 -0.41 21.13 -25.50
#